data_AF-A0A1H7ICG7-F1
#
_entry.id   AF-A0A1H7ICG7-F1
#
_cell.length_a   1.000
_cell.length_b   1.000
_cell.length_c   1.000
_cell.angle_alpha   90.00
_cell.angle_beta   90.00
_cell.angle_gamma   90.00
#
_symmetry.space_group_name_H-M   'P 1'
#
loop_
_entity.id
_entity.type
_entity.pdbx_description
1 polymer ?
#
loop_
_entity_poly.entity_id
_entity_poly.type
_entity_poly.pdbx_seq_one_letter_code
_entity_poly.pdbx_strand_id
1 'polypeptide(L)'
;MLLKKSYTCRDGSIQTCFATYKCKYCGKTFIKFENKKMYCSTECTCKSTQDNKAKYQRKRRKLINSGELVSNETRKIGTIHFPEKIGDWVDELKRIKYAKRKAGII
;
A
#
# COMPACT_ATOMS: atom_id res chain seq x y z
N MET A 1 17.82 -5.17 9.60
CA MET A 1 19.13 -5.62 9.09
C MET A 1 19.72 -4.55 8.19
N LEU A 2 20.91 -4.07 8.53
CA LEU A 2 21.65 -3.11 7.73
C LEU A 2 22.25 -3.82 6.49
N LEU A 3 22.23 -3.19 5.32
CA LEU A 3 22.99 -3.66 4.15
C LEU A 3 24.49 -3.32 4.30
N LYS A 4 25.10 -3.80 5.39
CA LYS A 4 26.53 -3.61 5.67
C LYS A 4 27.26 -4.90 5.31
N LYS A 5 28.15 -4.84 4.32
CA LYS A 5 29.10 -5.93 4.04
C LYS A 5 30.48 -5.47 4.45
N SER A 6 31.18 -6.27 5.25
CA SER A 6 32.60 -6.07 5.54
C SER A 6 33.42 -6.78 4.47
N TYR A 7 34.43 -6.09 3.94
CA TYR A 7 35.35 -6.60 2.95
C TYR A 7 36.78 -6.52 3.49
N THR A 8 37.52 -7.62 3.45
CA THR A 8 38.94 -7.67 3.81
C THR A 8 39.78 -7.32 2.59
N CYS A 9 40.52 -6.22 2.69
CA CYS A 9 41.43 -5.78 1.63
C CYS A 9 42.71 -6.62 1.63
N ARG A 10 43.48 -6.54 0.54
CA ARG A 10 44.76 -7.28 0.39
C ARG A 10 45.78 -6.93 1.47
N ASP A 11 45.71 -5.72 2.00
CA ASP A 11 46.61 -5.19 3.03
C ASP A 11 46.19 -5.60 4.46
N GLY A 12 45.21 -6.49 4.60
CA GLY A 12 44.66 -6.94 5.89
C GLY A 12 43.67 -5.97 6.55
N SER A 13 43.44 -4.79 5.96
CA SER A 13 42.47 -3.81 6.48
C SER A 13 41.01 -4.22 6.20
N ILE A 14 40.11 -3.96 7.16
CA ILE A 14 38.67 -4.24 7.02
C ILE A 14 37.95 -2.97 6.57
N GLN A 15 37.37 -2.99 5.37
CA GLN A 15 36.52 -1.92 4.86
C GLN A 15 35.04 -2.26 4.97
N THR A 16 34.20 -1.23 5.16
CA THR A 16 32.74 -1.39 5.18
C THR A 16 32.15 -0.88 3.88
N CYS A 17 31.51 -1.79 3.14
CA CYS A 17 30.84 -1.47 1.89
C CYS A 17 29.36 -1.17 2.17
N PHE A 18 28.88 -0.07 1.59
CA PHE A 18 27.48 0.36 1.69
C PHE A 18 26.79 0.28 0.33
N ALA A 19 25.52 -0.12 0.34
CA ALA A 19 24.68 -0.02 -0.85
C ALA A 19 24.27 1.44 -1.07
N THR A 20 24.64 2.01 -2.21
CA THR A 20 24.18 3.33 -2.64
C THR A 20 22.93 3.20 -3.50
N TYR A 21 22.02 4.17 -3.41
CA TYR A 21 20.78 4.21 -4.18
C TYR A 21 20.49 5.62 -4.66
N LYS A 22 19.88 5.75 -5.84
CA LYS A 22 19.48 7.04 -6.42
C LYS A 22 18.01 7.31 -6.11
N CYS A 23 17.72 8.43 -5.46
CA CYS A 23 16.34 8.79 -5.16
C CYS A 23 15.58 9.27 -6.41
N LYS A 24 14.39 8.73 -6.62
CA LYS A 24 13.52 9.09 -7.76
C LYS A 24 13.10 10.57 -7.80
N TYR A 25 12.89 11.20 -6.64
CA TYR A 25 12.35 12.57 -6.58
C TYR A 25 13.43 13.64 -6.60
N CYS A 26 14.49 13.47 -5.80
CA CYS A 26 15.56 14.45 -5.66
C CYS A 26 16.73 14.18 -6.63
N GLY A 27 16.82 13.00 -7.23
CA GLY A 27 17.95 12.56 -8.06
C GLY A 27 19.25 12.28 -7.29
N LYS A 28 19.33 12.68 -6.01
CA LYS A 28 20.52 12.50 -5.17
C LYS A 28 20.78 11.03 -4.89
N THR A 29 22.06 10.66 -4.91
CA THR A 29 22.55 9.37 -4.41
C THR A 29 22.63 9.42 -2.88
N PHE A 30 22.22 8.34 -2.22
CA PHE A 30 22.29 8.22 -0.77
C PHE A 30 22.63 6.79 -0.36
N ILE A 31 23.16 6.63 0.85
CA ILE A 31 23.47 5.33 1.42
C ILE A 31 22.19 4.71 1.98
N LYS A 32 21.86 3.51 1.52
CA LYS A 32 20.71 2.76 1.97
C LYS A 32 21.08 1.87 3.15
N PHE A 33 20.81 2.37 4.35
CA PHE A 33 21.02 1.61 5.58
C PHE A 33 20.01 0.46 5.72
N GLU A 34 18.74 0.68 5.38
CA GLU A 34 17.67 -0.31 5.52
C GLU A 34 17.06 -0.70 4.18
N ASN A 35 16.70 -1.98 4.02
CA ASN A 35 16.02 -2.48 2.83
C ASN A 35 14.73 -1.72 2.48
N LYS A 36 13.99 -1.24 3.49
CA LYS A 36 12.72 -0.53 3.32
C LYS A 36 12.90 0.94 2.91
N LYS A 37 14.08 1.55 3.13
CA LYS A 37 14.31 2.97 2.83
C LYS A 37 14.55 3.17 1.33
N MET A 38 13.59 3.78 0.64
CA MET A 38 13.67 4.02 -0.81
C MET A 38 14.04 5.45 -1.21
N TYR A 39 14.02 6.40 -0.26
CA TYR A 39 14.16 7.83 -0.55
C TYR A 39 15.23 8.51 0.28
N CYS A 40 15.82 9.56 -0.30
CA CYS A 40 16.94 10.32 0.27
C CYS A 40 16.54 11.05 1.56
N SER A 41 15.33 11.60 1.60
CA SER A 41 14.83 12.45 2.68
C SER A 41 13.36 12.17 3.05
N THR A 42 12.93 12.71 4.18
CA THR A 42 11.53 12.74 4.60
C THR A 42 10.67 13.47 3.58
N GLU A 43 11.13 14.58 3.03
CA GLU A 43 10.43 15.33 1.97
C GLU A 43 10.15 14.47 0.74
N CYS A 44 11.13 13.71 0.25
CA CYS A 44 10.95 12.81 -0.88
C CYS A 44 10.00 11.66 -0.55
N THR A 45 9.98 11.24 0.70
CA THR A 45 9.02 10.25 1.20
C THR A 45 7.60 10.83 1.18
N CYS A 46 7.40 12.07 1.65
CA CYS A 46 6.12 12.76 1.59
C CYS A 46 5.61 12.89 0.15
N LYS A 47 6.47 13.30 -0.80
CA LYS A 47 6.14 13.35 -2.23
C LYS A 47 5.67 11.98 -2.73
N SER A 48 6.37 10.91 -2.36
CA SER A 48 5.92 9.56 -2.72
C SER A 48 4.57 9.19 -2.16
N THR A 49 4.29 9.55 -0.91
CA THR A 49 3.00 9.26 -0.28
C THR A 49 1.88 10.02 -0.98
N GLN A 50 2.11 11.28 -1.35
CA GLN A 50 1.17 12.09 -2.13
C GLN A 50 0.89 11.47 -3.50
N ASP A 51 1.92 11.07 -4.24
CA ASP A 51 1.78 10.41 -5.55
C ASP A 51 1.01 9.09 -5.44
N ASN A 52 1.32 8.28 -4.43
CA ASN A 52 0.62 7.02 -4.17
C ASN A 52 -0.86 7.27 -3.86
N LYS A 53 -1.17 8.28 -3.04
CA LYS A 53 -2.55 8.69 -2.72
C LYS A 53 -3.28 9.16 -3.98
N ALA A 54 -2.64 9.99 -4.81
CA ALA A 54 -3.22 10.44 -6.08
C ALA A 54 -3.48 9.27 -7.03
N LYS A 55 -2.54 8.34 -7.16
CA LYS A 55 -2.68 7.12 -7.97
C LYS A 55 -3.84 6.24 -7.48
N TYR A 56 -3.94 6.04 -6.17
CA TYR A 56 -5.05 5.32 -5.55
C TYR A 56 -6.39 5.97 -5.85
N GLN A 57 -6.51 7.30 -5.68
CA GLN A 57 -7.76 8.02 -5.94
C GLN A 57 -8.15 7.97 -7.42
N ARG A 58 -7.18 8.08 -8.36
CA ARG A 58 -7.43 7.90 -9.79
C ARG A 58 -7.99 6.51 -10.10
N LYS A 59 -7.40 5.46 -9.54
CA LYS A 59 -7.91 4.08 -9.69
C LYS A 59 -9.32 3.94 -9.10
N ARG A 60 -9.53 4.48 -7.89
CA ARG A 60 -10.83 4.45 -7.22
C ARG A 60 -11.93 5.11 -8.05
N ARG A 61 -11.67 6.29 -8.63
CA ARG A 61 -12.63 6.98 -9.52
C ARG A 61 -12.96 6.16 -10.77
N LYS A 62 -11.98 5.47 -11.36
CA LYS A 62 -12.24 4.58 -12.50
C LYS A 62 -13.18 3.44 -12.12
N LEU A 63 -12.96 2.80 -10.98
CA LEU A 63 -13.82 1.72 -10.47
C LEU A 63 -15.23 2.21 -10.11
N ILE A 64 -15.36 3.45 -9.62
CA ILE A 64 -16.67 4.08 -9.40
C ILE A 64 -17.38 4.31 -10.72
N ASN A 65 -16.67 4.87 -11.72
CA ASN A 65 -17.25 5.16 -13.02
C ASN A 65 -17.61 3.89 -13.80
N SER A 66 -16.87 2.79 -13.64
CA SER A 66 -17.20 1.49 -14.24
C SER A 66 -18.32 0.76 -13.49
N GLY A 67 -18.75 1.25 -12.33
CA GLY A 67 -19.77 0.60 -11.50
C GLY A 67 -19.27 -0.56 -10.64
N GLU A 68 -17.98 -0.93 -10.73
CA GLU A 68 -17.37 -2.02 -9.96
C GLU A 68 -17.18 -1.68 -8.48
N LEU A 69 -17.01 -0.39 -8.14
CA LEU A 69 -16.82 0.07 -6.77
C LEU A 69 -17.89 1.10 -6.40
N VAL A 70 -18.76 0.76 -5.46
CA VAL A 70 -19.80 1.66 -4.98
C VAL A 70 -19.21 2.68 -4.00
N SER A 71 -19.40 3.97 -4.27
CA SER A 71 -19.08 5.04 -3.33
C SER A 71 -20.00 4.93 -2.09
N ASN A 72 -19.41 4.88 -0.89
CA ASN A 72 -20.14 4.83 0.39
C ASN A 72 -20.93 6.12 0.71
N GLU A 73 -20.87 7.12 -0.18
CA GLU A 73 -21.48 8.45 0.02
C GLU A 73 -23.00 8.45 -0.17
N THR A 74 -23.58 7.47 -0.87
CA THR A 74 -25.02 7.51 -1.19
C THR A 74 -25.93 6.90 -0.13
N ARG A 75 -25.41 6.21 0.91
CA ARG A 75 -26.21 5.58 2.00
C ARG A 75 -27.47 4.82 1.52
N LYS A 76 -27.53 4.35 0.27
CA LYS A 76 -28.68 3.62 -0.25
C LYS A 76 -28.59 2.16 0.19
N ILE A 77 -29.62 1.70 0.87
CA ILE A 77 -29.79 0.30 1.27
C ILE A 77 -29.93 -0.54 -0.01
N GLY A 78 -29.02 -1.50 -0.20
CA GLY A 78 -28.98 -2.38 -1.38
C GLY A 78 -27.58 -2.62 -1.96
N THR A 79 -26.54 -1.93 -1.49
CA THR A 79 -25.17 -1.99 -2.03
C THR A 79 -24.30 -3.03 -1.31
N ILE A 80 -24.73 -4.29 -1.35
CA ILE A 80 -23.91 -5.43 -0.93
C ILE A 80 -23.78 -6.31 -2.16
N HIS A 81 -22.54 -6.51 -2.64
CA HIS A 81 -22.31 -7.56 -3.63
C HIS A 81 -22.51 -8.88 -2.91
N PHE A 82 -23.65 -9.50 -3.15
CA PHE A 82 -23.87 -10.90 -2.82
C PHE A 82 -23.05 -11.70 -3.84
N PRO A 83 -22.01 -12.44 -3.43
CA PRO A 83 -21.31 -13.32 -4.36
C PRO A 83 -22.31 -14.35 -4.89
N GLU A 84 -22.38 -14.54 -6.20
CA GLU A 84 -23.24 -15.56 -6.77
C GLU A 84 -22.78 -16.94 -6.29
N LYS A 85 -23.61 -17.52 -5.42
CA LYS A 85 -23.55 -18.87 -4.83
C LYS A 85 -22.26 -19.23 -4.10
N ILE A 86 -22.36 -19.24 -2.76
CA ILE A 86 -21.47 -20.03 -1.88
C ILE A 86 -22.38 -21.05 -1.19
N GLY A 87 -22.03 -22.33 -1.28
CA GLY A 87 -22.89 -23.46 -0.90
C GLY A 87 -23.32 -23.56 0.57
N ASP A 88 -22.80 -22.68 1.45
CA ASP A 88 -23.09 -22.69 2.89
C ASP A 88 -23.93 -21.50 3.33
N TRP A 89 -25.24 -21.75 3.51
CA TRP A 89 -26.25 -20.79 3.99
C TRP A 89 -25.88 -20.08 5.30
N VAL A 90 -25.08 -20.73 6.15
CA VAL A 90 -24.66 -20.18 7.46
C VAL A 90 -23.70 -18.99 7.29
N ASP A 91 -22.78 -19.07 6.33
CA ASP A 91 -21.82 -18.00 6.09
C ASP A 91 -22.45 -16.83 5.34
N GLU A 92 -23.46 -17.10 4.51
CA GLU A 92 -24.28 -16.07 3.89
C GLU A 92 -25.06 -15.26 4.94
N LEU A 93 -25.70 -15.93 5.91
CA LEU A 93 -26.40 -15.29 7.02
C LEU A 93 -25.47 -14.43 7.90
N LYS A 94 -24.24 -14.89 8.16
CA LYS A 94 -23.24 -14.08 8.89
C LYS A 94 -22.86 -12.82 8.13
N ARG A 95 -22.66 -12.92 6.81
CA ARG A 95 -22.36 -11.77 5.94
C ARG A 95 -23.53 -10.78 5.87
N ILE A 96 -24.76 -11.27 5.79
CA ILE A 96 -25.98 -10.45 5.84
C ILE A 96 -26.08 -9.71 7.18
N LYS A 97 -25.89 -10.40 8.32
CA LYS A 97 -25.91 -9.78 9.65
C LYS A 97 -24.83 -8.72 9.78
N TYR A 98 -23.60 -9.01 9.35
CA TYR A 98 -22.49 -8.06 9.36
C TYR A 98 -22.79 -6.82 8.51
N ALA A 99 -23.33 -7.01 7.31
CA ALA A 99 -23.66 -5.91 6.41
C ALA A 99 -24.81 -5.04 6.95
N LYS A 100 -25.85 -5.65 7.55
CA LYS A 100 -26.94 -4.91 8.23
C LYS A 100 -26.43 -4.06 9.40
N ARG A 101 -25.52 -4.62 10.22
CA ARG A 101 -24.86 -3.89 11.33
C ARG A 101 -24.03 -2.72 10.82
N LYS A 102 -23.25 -2.93 9.75
CA LYS A 102 -22.44 -1.88 9.11
C LYS A 102 -23.30 -0.77 8.48
N ALA A 103 -24.50 -1.10 8.02
CA ALA A 103 -25.47 -0.16 7.48
C ALA A 103 -26.33 0.53 8.56
N GLY A 104 -26.22 0.14 9.83
CA GLY A 104 -26.99 0.73 10.94
C GLY A 104 -28.48 0.38 10.95
N ILE A 105 -28.86 -0.74 10.32
CA ILE A 105 -30.26 -1.20 10.25
C ILE A 105 -30.62 -2.08 11.47
N ILE A 106 -29.61 -2.70 12.10
CA ILE A 106 -29.65 -3.53 13.31
C ILE A 106 -28.43 -3.15 14.15
#